data_AF-A0A1I1RRU8-F1
#
_entry.id   AF-A0A1I1RRU8-F1
#
_cell.length_a   1.000
_cell.length_b   1.000
_cell.length_c   1.000
_cell.angle_alpha   90.00
_cell.angle_beta   90.00
_cell.angle_gamma   90.00
#
_symmetry.space_group_name_H-M   'P 1'
#
loop_
_entity.id
_entity.type
_entity.pdbx_description
1 polymer ?
#
loop_
_entity_poly.entity_id
_entity_poly.type
_entity_poly.pdbx_seq_one_letter_code
_entity_poly.pdbx_strand_id
1 'polypeptide(L)'
;MENRDFIQDLSRRLAAALPDSARTLRDDAERNLRGVLDTAFERMELVTREEFDAQAEVLARTRAKLEELERRVAELEGTGSDEADPAR
;
A
#
# COMPACT_ATOMS: atom_id res chain seq x y z
N MET A 1 -12.28 -5.51 -9.48
CA MET A 1 -12.46 -5.31 -10.94
C MET A 1 -11.93 -3.95 -11.43
N GLU A 2 -11.42 -3.09 -10.54
CA GLU A 2 -10.93 -1.72 -10.86
C GLU A 2 -9.54 -1.64 -11.54
N ASN A 3 -8.70 -2.68 -11.40
CA ASN A 3 -7.32 -2.60 -11.89
C ASN A 3 -7.19 -2.63 -13.43
N ARG A 4 -8.17 -3.22 -14.14
CA ARG A 4 -8.19 -3.21 -15.61
C ARG A 4 -8.48 -1.83 -16.18
N ASP A 5 -9.21 -1.00 -15.46
CA ASP A 5 -9.61 0.33 -15.93
C ASP A 5 -8.42 1.30 -15.86
N PHE A 6 -7.58 1.18 -14.82
CA PHE A 6 -6.33 1.92 -14.73
C PHE A 6 -5.35 1.56 -15.86
N ILE A 7 -5.15 0.26 -16.13
CA ILE A 7 -4.27 -0.20 -17.20
C ILE A 7 -4.79 0.23 -18.58
N GLN A 8 -6.12 0.19 -18.79
CA GLN A 8 -6.73 0.67 -20.02
C GLN A 8 -6.63 2.20 -20.17
N ASP A 9 -6.78 2.98 -19.11
CA ASP A 9 -6.62 4.44 -19.17
C ASP A 9 -5.16 4.83 -19.45
N LEU A 10 -4.20 4.14 -18.83
CA LEU A 10 -2.78 4.34 -19.09
C LEU A 10 -2.41 4.00 -20.54
N SER A 11 -2.89 2.86 -21.04
CA SER A 11 -2.72 2.44 -22.44
C SER A 11 -3.32 3.47 -23.41
N ARG A 12 -4.52 3.99 -23.11
CA ARG A 12 -5.18 5.01 -23.93
C ARG A 12 -4.43 6.34 -23.95
N ARG A 13 -3.89 6.78 -22.81
CA ARG A 13 -3.05 8.00 -22.72
C ARG A 13 -1.72 7.85 -23.44
N LEU A 14 -1.07 6.69 -23.32
CA LEU A 14 0.16 6.37 -24.05
C LEU A 14 -0.07 6.36 -25.56
N ALA A 15 -1.18 5.76 -26.01
CA ALA A 15 -1.59 5.80 -27.41
C ALA A 15 -1.85 7.24 -27.88
N ALA A 16 -2.53 8.07 -27.08
CA ALA A 16 -2.82 9.46 -27.45
C ALA A 16 -1.56 10.35 -27.58
N ALA A 17 -0.45 9.99 -26.93
CA ALA A 17 0.81 10.73 -27.01
C ALA A 17 1.64 10.45 -28.29
N LEU A 18 1.22 9.51 -29.14
CA LEU A 18 1.96 9.12 -30.36
C LEU A 18 1.38 9.75 -31.65
N PRO A 19 2.25 10.24 -32.58
CA PRO A 19 1.83 10.91 -33.81
C PRO A 19 1.07 10.01 -34.80
N ASP A 20 0.20 10.62 -35.61
CA ASP A 20 -0.74 9.95 -36.54
C ASP A 20 -0.08 9.11 -37.64
N SER A 21 1.18 9.41 -38.01
CA SER A 21 1.93 8.69 -39.06
C SER A 21 2.35 7.27 -38.66
N ALA A 22 2.18 6.88 -37.39
CA ALA A 22 2.61 5.61 -36.84
C ALA A 22 1.45 4.64 -36.53
N ARG A 23 0.24 4.82 -37.08
CA ARG A 23 -0.94 3.99 -36.72
C ARG A 23 -0.77 2.48 -36.87
N THR A 24 -0.01 1.98 -37.85
CA THR A 24 0.26 0.53 -37.96
C THR A 24 1.38 0.09 -37.01
N LEU A 25 2.37 0.95 -36.79
CA LEU A 25 3.38 0.75 -35.74
C LEU A 25 2.79 0.83 -34.33
N ARG A 26 1.62 1.48 -34.17
CA ARG A 26 0.89 1.65 -32.91
C ARG A 26 0.40 0.32 -32.37
N ASP A 27 -0.23 -0.52 -33.20
CA ASP A 27 -0.81 -1.78 -32.73
C ASP A 27 0.29 -2.77 -32.32
N ASP A 28 1.39 -2.82 -33.06
CA ASP A 28 2.57 -3.64 -32.74
C ASP A 28 3.35 -3.09 -31.54
N ALA A 29 3.51 -1.77 -31.44
CA ALA A 29 4.13 -1.12 -30.29
C ALA A 29 3.28 -1.29 -29.04
N GLU A 30 1.96 -1.14 -29.12
CA GLU A 30 1.02 -1.29 -28.01
C GLU A 30 1.04 -2.72 -27.46
N ARG A 31 1.03 -3.74 -28.33
CA ARG A 31 1.17 -5.14 -27.91
C ARG A 31 2.50 -5.41 -27.20
N ASN A 32 3.60 -4.91 -27.76
CA ASN A 32 4.93 -5.06 -27.13
C ASN A 32 5.02 -4.30 -25.81
N LEU A 33 4.51 -3.06 -25.74
CA LEU A 33 4.52 -2.24 -24.54
C LEU A 33 3.70 -2.89 -23.43
N ARG A 34 2.53 -3.44 -23.78
CA ARG A 34 1.67 -4.17 -22.84
C ARG A 34 2.38 -5.39 -22.25
N GLY A 35 3.03 -6.20 -23.10
CA GLY A 35 3.83 -7.34 -22.62
C GLY A 35 4.99 -6.92 -21.70
N VAL A 36 5.69 -5.83 -22.04
CA VAL A 36 6.76 -5.28 -21.19
C VAL A 36 6.23 -4.77 -19.86
N LEU A 37 5.08 -4.08 -19.86
CA LEU A 37 4.44 -3.57 -18.65
C LEU A 37 3.93 -4.72 -17.76
N ASP A 38 3.31 -5.74 -18.35
CA ASP A 38 2.85 -6.92 -17.61
C ASP A 38 4.04 -7.63 -16.93
N THR A 39 5.14 -7.88 -17.65
CA THR A 39 6.37 -8.44 -17.07
C THR A 39 7.03 -7.52 -16.04
N ALA A 40 6.99 -6.20 -16.24
CA ALA A 40 7.52 -5.24 -15.28
C ALA A 40 6.71 -5.23 -13.98
N PHE A 41 5.38 -5.31 -14.07
CA PHE A 41 4.49 -5.36 -12.92
C PHE A 41 4.57 -6.70 -12.16
N GLU A 42 4.72 -7.82 -12.87
CA GLU A 42 4.99 -9.13 -12.24
C GLU A 42 6.28 -9.11 -11.40
N ARG A 43 7.29 -8.38 -11.86
CA ARG A 43 8.57 -8.22 -11.15
C ARG A 43 8.55 -7.24 -9.98
N MET A 44 7.48 -6.46 -9.80
CA MET A 44 7.39 -5.42 -8.78
C MET A 44 6.84 -5.91 -7.44
N GLU A 45 6.64 -7.23 -7.26
CA GLU A 45 6.06 -7.82 -6.04
C GLU A 45 4.81 -7.07 -5.58
N LEU A 46 3.93 -6.71 -6.53
CA LEU A 46 2.76 -5.90 -6.24
C LEU A 46 1.76 -6.70 -5.40
N VAL A 47 1.40 -6.15 -4.25
CA VAL A 47 0.26 -6.64 -3.47
C VAL A 47 -1.03 -6.04 -4.02
N THR A 48 -2.12 -6.80 -3.95
CA THR A 48 -3.44 -6.29 -4.33
C THR A 48 -3.87 -5.16 -3.40
N ARG A 49 -4.79 -4.31 -3.86
CA ARG A 49 -5.29 -3.19 -3.05
C ARG A 49 -5.99 -3.72 -1.79
N GLU A 50 -6.72 -4.82 -1.94
CA GLU A 50 -7.42 -5.50 -0.86
C GLU A 50 -6.45 -6.04 0.21
N GLU A 51 -5.31 -6.63 -0.21
CA GLU A 51 -4.26 -7.09 0.72
C GLU A 51 -3.58 -5.94 1.45
N PHE A 52 -3.30 -4.84 0.75
CA PHE A 52 -2.75 -3.63 1.36
C PHE A 52 -3.69 -3.06 2.42
N ASP A 53 -4.97 -2.90 2.09
CA ASP A 53 -5.96 -2.35 3.01
C ASP A 53 -6.13 -3.24 4.25
N ALA A 54 -6.11 -4.58 4.08
CA ALA A 54 -6.14 -5.52 5.19
C ALA A 54 -4.92 -5.37 6.13
N GLN A 55 -3.71 -5.22 5.58
CA GLN A 55 -2.50 -5.02 6.39
C GLN A 55 -2.53 -3.66 7.11
N ALA A 56 -3.03 -2.62 6.46
CA ALA A 56 -3.19 -1.30 7.06
C ALA A 56 -4.14 -1.33 8.26
N GLU A 57 -5.23 -2.10 8.16
CA GLU A 57 -6.16 -2.30 9.28
C GLU A 57 -5.51 -3.05 10.46
N VAL A 58 -4.76 -4.11 10.18
CA VAL A 58 -4.02 -4.85 11.22
C VAL A 58 -3.03 -3.92 11.94
N LEU A 59 -2.32 -3.07 11.20
CA LEU A 59 -1.38 -2.10 11.76
C LEU A 59 -2.11 -1.07 12.64
N ALA A 60 -3.25 -0.54 12.18
CA ALA A 60 -4.05 0.40 12.96
C ALA A 60 -4.53 -0.21 14.29
N ARG A 61 -5.03 -1.45 14.26
CA ARG A 61 -5.43 -2.18 15.48
C ARG A 61 -4.26 -2.41 16.43
N THR A 62 -3.09 -2.71 15.88
CA THR A 62 -1.86 -2.93 16.67
C THR A 62 -1.42 -1.65 17.37
N ARG A 63 -1.47 -0.50 16.69
CA ARG A 63 -1.16 0.80 17.30
C ARG A 63 -2.12 1.14 18.43
N ALA A 64 -3.42 0.98 18.21
CA ALA A 64 -4.42 1.23 19.26
C ALA A 64 -4.18 0.35 20.50
N LYS A 65 -3.85 -0.93 20.30
CA LYS A 65 -3.53 -1.85 21.39
C LYS A 65 -2.21 -1.51 22.08
N LEU A 66 -1.21 -1.02 21.33
CA LEU A 66 0.06 -0.56 21.89
C LEU A 66 -0.17 0.64 22.82
N GLU A 67 -0.92 1.65 22.36
CA GLU A 67 -1.27 2.83 23.17
C GLU A 67 -2.03 2.46 24.45
N GLU A 68 -2.95 1.48 24.37
CA GLU A 68 -3.65 0.96 25.56
C GLU A 68 -2.69 0.32 26.55
N LEU A 69 -1.76 -0.51 26.07
CA LEU A 69 -0.78 -1.19 26.90
C LEU A 69 0.22 -0.20 27.52
N GLU A 70 0.68 0.78 26.75
CA GLU A 70 1.54 1.86 27.25
C GLU A 70 0.87 2.63 28.38
N ARG A 71 -0.42 2.98 28.22
CA ARG A 71 -1.20 3.61 29.29
C ARG A 71 -1.29 2.73 30.54
N ARG A 72 -1.59 1.44 30.36
CA ARG A 72 -1.67 0.48 31.48
C ARG A 72 -0.34 0.35 32.22
N VAL A 73 0.77 0.30 31.50
CA VAL A 73 2.11 0.27 32.10
C VAL A 73 2.37 1.56 32.87
N ALA A 74 2.08 2.73 32.29
CA ALA A 74 2.24 4.01 32.97
C ALA A 74 1.39 4.13 34.25
N GLU A 75 0.16 3.61 34.23
CA GLU A 75 -0.70 3.54 35.42
C GLU A 75 -0.06 2.67 36.52
N LEU A 76 0.46 1.50 36.17
CA LEU A 76 1.11 0.57 37.10
C LEU A 76 2.45 1.09 37.64
N GLU A 77 3.26 1.73 36.79
CA GLU A 77 4.53 2.35 37.19
C GLU A 77 4.31 3.59 38.06
N GLY A 78 3.25 4.36 37.78
CA GLY A 78 2.85 5.55 38.55
C GLY A 78 2.15 5.24 39.89
N THR A 79 1.61 4.03 40.08
CA THR A 79 1.08 3.58 41.38
C THR A 79 2.06 2.71 42.19
N GLY A 80 3.12 2.18 41.56
CA GLY A 80 4.13 1.35 42.24
C GLY A 80 5.21 2.10 43.02
N SER A 81 5.25 3.43 42.95
CA SER A 81 6.31 4.26 43.55
C SER A 81 5.86 5.14 44.72
N ASP A 82 4.60 5.05 45.16
CA ASP A 82 4.04 5.84 46.27
C ASP A 82 3.69 4.99 47.53
N GLU A 83 4.08 3.70 47.55
CA GLU A 83 3.93 2.82 48.72
C GLU A 83 5.29 2.29 49.27
N ALA A 84 6.29 3.17 49.23
CA ALA A 84 7.50 3.05 50.04
C ALA A 84 7.97 4.49 50.32
N ASP A 85 7.38 5.19 51.29
CA ASP A 85 7.91 5.23 52.65
C ASP A 85 6.98 6.13 53.48
N PRO A 86 6.56 5.76 54.69
CA PRO A 86 6.95 6.67 55.76
C PRO A 86 7.23 5.96 57.08
N ALA A 87 8.50 6.01 57.49
CA ALA A 87 8.96 5.89 58.88
C ALA A 87 8.66 4.56 59.59
N ARG A 88 9.61 3.63 59.54
CA ARG A 88 9.94 2.70 60.64
C ARG A 88 11.29 2.03 60.44
#